data_AF-A0A6P2BAE8-F1
#
_entry.id   AF-A0A6P2BAE8-F1
#
_cell.length_a   1.000
_cell.length_b   1.000
_cell.length_c   1.000
_cell.angle_alpha   90.00
_cell.angle_beta   90.00
_cell.angle_gamma   90.00
#
_symmetry.space_group_name_H-M   'P 1'
#
loop_
_entity.id
_entity.type
_entity.pdbx_description
1 polymer ?
#
loop_
_entity_poly.entity_id
_entity_poly.type
_entity_poly.pdbx_seq_one_letter_code
_entity_poly.pdbx_strand_id
1 'polypeptide(L)'
;MIQLSVFMWAMILLFGYIGFVRGLSKELISSSGIILGLFALFQFDDVINDLLISVPDAQAFVFRALIFAVIVFFAYQTRALIGEDAKKETKGSTGGGGRGELQANALGALLGGVNGYLIWGTLWYFMHINDYPLAPGIVAPLQGTASADFVSILPLFVLGGGPTGDGNLLAALVIVVFLIVLIVI
;
A
#
# COMPACT_ATOMS: atom_id res chain seq x y z
N MET A 1 -20.08 16.93 -1.93
CA MET A 1 -19.12 15.89 -2.36
C MET A 1 -18.12 15.71 -1.23
N ILE A 2 -17.80 14.47 -0.83
CA ILE A 2 -16.80 14.21 0.21
C ILE A 2 -15.42 14.51 -0.39
N GLN A 3 -14.55 15.17 0.37
CA GLN A 3 -13.16 15.40 -0.04
C GLN A 3 -12.40 14.07 -0.12
N LEU A 4 -11.62 13.88 -1.18
CA LEU A 4 -10.87 12.64 -1.41
C LEU A 4 -9.80 12.41 -0.34
N SER A 5 -9.25 13.50 0.22
CA SER A 5 -8.38 13.46 1.41
C SER A 5 -9.09 12.89 2.64
N VAL A 6 -10.37 13.21 2.86
CA VAL A 6 -11.15 12.67 3.98
C VAL A 6 -11.38 11.17 3.80
N PHE A 7 -11.69 10.75 2.57
CA PHE A 7 -11.78 9.33 2.23
C PHE A 7 -10.46 8.58 2.47
N MET A 8 -9.32 9.17 2.09
CA MET A 8 -8.00 8.62 2.36
C MET A 8 -7.74 8.41 3.86
N TRP A 9 -7.97 9.44 4.68
CA TRP A 9 -7.80 9.32 6.13
C TRP A 9 -8.73 8.26 6.73
N ALA A 10 -9.97 8.16 6.26
CA ALA A 10 -10.89 7.12 6.69
C ALA A 10 -10.36 5.72 6.36
N MET A 11 -9.81 5.52 5.16
CA MET A 11 -9.22 4.23 4.77
C MET A 11 -7.95 3.89 5.54
N ILE A 12 -7.10 4.88 5.83
CA ILE A 12 -5.91 4.72 6.69
C ILE A 12 -6.34 4.26 8.09
N LEU A 13 -7.34 4.91 8.68
CA LEU A 13 -7.83 4.53 10.02
C LEU A 13 -8.50 3.15 10.01
N LEU A 14 -9.27 2.81 8.97
CA LEU A 14 -9.89 1.50 8.83
C LEU A 14 -8.84 0.39 8.74
N PHE A 15 -7.83 0.57 7.89
CA PHE A 15 -6.74 -0.40 7.78
C PHE A 15 -5.87 -0.44 9.03
N GLY A 16 -5.75 0.68 9.76
CA GLY A 16 -5.14 0.68 11.08
C GLY A 16 -5.92 -0.19 12.08
N TYR A 17 -7.24 -0.12 12.08
CA TYR A 17 -8.06 -1.03 12.88
C TYR A 17 -7.89 -2.49 12.45
N ILE A 18 -7.88 -2.77 11.14
CA ILE A 18 -7.64 -4.13 10.61
C ILE A 18 -6.26 -4.64 11.06
N GLY A 19 -5.24 -3.81 10.99
CA GLY A 19 -3.88 -4.14 11.42
C GLY A 19 -3.78 -4.40 12.92
N PHE A 20 -4.53 -3.66 13.74
CA PHE A 20 -4.63 -3.90 15.18
C PHE A 20 -5.14 -5.32 15.49
N VAL A 21 -6.19 -5.75 14.78
CA VAL A 21 -6.79 -7.07 14.96
C VAL A 21 -5.92 -8.19 14.37
N ARG A 22 -5.21 -7.91 13.27
CA ARG A 22 -4.37 -8.92 12.58
C ARG A 22 -3.04 -9.17 13.26
N GLY A 23 -2.46 -8.14 13.88
CA GLY A 23 -1.16 -8.16 14.55
C GLY A 23 0.01 -7.83 13.61
N LEU A 24 1.10 -7.33 14.22
CA LEU A 24 2.28 -6.81 13.53
C LEU A 24 2.90 -7.77 12.51
N SER A 25 3.18 -9.01 12.90
CA SER A 25 3.90 -9.94 12.02
C SER A 25 3.18 -10.22 10.70
N LYS A 26 1.84 -10.24 10.72
CA LYS A 26 1.04 -10.47 9.50
C LYS A 26 0.98 -9.22 8.63
N GLU A 27 0.81 -8.04 9.24
CA GLU A 27 0.83 -6.79 8.50
C GLU A 27 2.19 -6.53 7.88
N LEU A 28 3.29 -6.88 8.55
CA LEU A 28 4.64 -6.69 8.04
C LEU A 28 4.91 -7.49 6.77
N ILE A 29 4.50 -8.76 6.74
CA ILE A 29 4.63 -9.58 5.53
C ILE A 29 3.78 -9.02 4.39
N SER A 30 2.56 -8.55 4.70
CA SER A 30 1.71 -7.91 3.70
C SER A 30 2.30 -6.61 3.20
N SER A 31 2.86 -5.76 4.08
CA SER A 31 3.56 -4.53 3.72
C SER A 31 4.68 -4.82 2.73
N SER A 32 5.43 -5.90 2.97
CA SER A 32 6.50 -6.32 2.06
C SER A 32 6.00 -6.68 0.67
N GLY A 33 4.92 -7.45 0.59
CA GLY A 33 4.29 -7.79 -0.68
C GLY A 33 3.72 -6.56 -1.41
N ILE A 34 3.11 -5.62 -0.69
CA ILE A 34 2.59 -4.37 -1.25
C ILE A 34 3.73 -3.52 -1.81
N ILE A 35 4.80 -3.32 -1.04
CA ILE A 35 5.97 -2.52 -1.46
C ILE A 35 6.65 -3.13 -2.68
N LEU A 36 6.83 -4.45 -2.70
CA LEU A 36 7.38 -5.16 -3.85
C LEU A 36 6.45 -5.05 -5.07
N GLY A 37 5.13 -5.10 -4.86
CA GLY A 37 4.13 -4.85 -5.89
C GLY A 37 4.21 -3.46 -6.49
N LEU A 38 4.35 -2.43 -5.64
CA LEU A 38 4.54 -1.04 -6.08
C LEU A 38 5.83 -0.89 -6.88
N PHE A 39 6.91 -1.50 -6.42
CA PHE A 39 8.18 -1.49 -7.14
C PHE A 39 8.08 -2.18 -8.50
N ALA A 40 7.43 -3.34 -8.58
CA ALA A 40 7.20 -4.00 -9.87
C ALA A 40 6.37 -3.13 -10.81
N LEU A 41 5.28 -2.54 -10.34
CA LEU A 41 4.44 -1.65 -11.15
C LEU A 41 5.20 -0.42 -11.63
N PHE A 42 6.04 0.16 -10.77
CA PHE A 42 6.89 1.30 -11.13
C PHE A 42 7.96 0.91 -12.16
N GLN A 43 8.67 -0.21 -11.93
CA GLN A 43 9.75 -0.65 -12.81
C GLN A 43 9.28 -1.06 -14.20
N PHE A 44 8.04 -1.57 -14.30
CA PHE A 44 7.42 -1.97 -15.56
C PHE A 44 6.45 -0.91 -16.11
N ASP A 45 6.45 0.33 -15.59
CA ASP A 45 5.48 1.34 -16.01
C ASP A 45 5.60 1.64 -17.51
N ASP A 46 6.81 1.74 -18.07
CA ASP A 46 7.03 1.93 -19.51
C ASP A 46 6.39 0.80 -20.34
N VAL A 47 6.58 -0.46 -19.94
CA VAL A 47 5.99 -1.62 -20.60
C VAL A 47 4.47 -1.57 -20.53
N ILE A 48 3.92 -1.18 -19.37
CA ILE A 48 2.48 -1.05 -19.17
C ILE A 48 1.93 0.11 -20.03
N ASN A 49 2.63 1.24 -20.11
CA ASN A 49 2.25 2.39 -20.93
C ASN A 49 2.24 2.03 -22.42
N ASP A 50 3.25 1.32 -22.91
CA ASP A 50 3.33 0.86 -24.30
C ASP A 50 2.17 -0.06 -24.66
N LEU A 51 1.79 -0.97 -23.74
CA LEU A 51 0.64 -1.86 -23.93
C LEU A 51 -0.71 -1.12 -23.92
N LEU A 52 -0.78 0.03 -23.22
CA LEU A 52 -2.00 0.81 -23.04
C LEU A 52 -2.12 2.01 -23.98
N ILE A 53 -1.15 2.26 -24.86
CA ILE A 53 -1.10 3.46 -25.71
C ILE A 53 -2.34 3.67 -26.60
N SER A 54 -3.05 2.59 -26.95
CA SER A 54 -4.26 2.63 -27.76
C SER A 54 -5.56 2.42 -26.95
N VAL A 55 -5.46 2.41 -25.62
CA VAL A 55 -6.55 2.11 -24.70
C VAL A 55 -7.08 3.41 -24.08
N PRO A 56 -8.41 3.62 -23.96
CA PRO A 56 -8.95 4.79 -23.28
C PRO A 56 -8.51 4.88 -21.81
N ASP A 57 -8.30 6.09 -21.30
CA ASP A 57 -7.78 6.37 -19.94
C ASP A 57 -8.54 5.65 -18.83
N ALA A 58 -9.86 5.52 -18.97
CA ALA A 58 -10.70 4.78 -18.02
C ALA A 58 -10.34 3.29 -17.96
N GLN A 59 -10.09 2.67 -19.11
CA GLN A 59 -9.69 1.26 -19.19
C GLN A 59 -8.24 1.07 -18.73
N ALA A 60 -7.35 2.00 -19.07
CA ALA A 60 -5.97 2.01 -18.60
C ALA A 60 -5.90 2.10 -17.05
N PHE A 61 -6.70 2.98 -16.44
CA PHE A 61 -6.86 3.06 -14.99
C PHE A 61 -7.33 1.73 -14.39
N VAL A 62 -8.42 1.15 -14.93
CA VAL A 62 -8.98 -0.10 -14.42
C VAL A 62 -7.96 -1.24 -14.52
N PHE A 63 -7.18 -1.29 -15.60
CA PHE A 63 -6.13 -2.29 -15.78
C PHE A 63 -5.04 -2.18 -14.70
N ARG A 64 -4.47 -0.98 -14.48
CA ARG A 64 -3.46 -0.75 -13.42
C ARG A 64 -4.03 -1.05 -12.04
N ALA A 65 -5.25 -0.58 -11.76
CA ALA A 65 -5.93 -0.82 -10.50
C ALA A 65 -6.20 -2.30 -10.24
N LEU A 66 -6.57 -3.07 -11.28
CA LEU A 66 -6.84 -4.51 -11.15
C LEU A 66 -5.57 -5.30 -10.91
N ILE A 67 -4.48 -5.04 -11.65
CA ILE A 67 -3.19 -5.68 -11.39
C ILE A 67 -2.74 -5.40 -9.96
N PHE A 68 -2.77 -4.14 -9.54
CA PHE A 68 -2.38 -3.77 -8.19
C PHE A 68 -3.28 -4.43 -7.13
N ALA A 69 -4.60 -4.46 -7.34
CA ALA A 69 -5.53 -5.12 -6.43
C ALA A 69 -5.26 -6.63 -6.31
N VAL A 70 -4.92 -7.30 -7.41
CA VAL A 70 -4.52 -8.72 -7.39
C VAL A 70 -3.23 -8.92 -6.59
N ILE A 71 -2.22 -8.06 -6.78
CA ILE A 71 -0.98 -8.12 -6.01
C ILE A 71 -1.25 -7.91 -4.52
N VAL A 72 -2.02 -6.88 -4.16
CA VAL A 72 -2.41 -6.59 -2.77
C VAL A 72 -3.21 -7.75 -2.17
N PHE A 73 -4.13 -8.35 -2.93
CA PHE A 73 -4.88 -9.52 -2.50
C PHE A 73 -3.93 -10.67 -2.15
N PHE A 74 -3.00 -11.02 -3.04
CA PHE A 74 -2.02 -12.06 -2.76
C PHE A 74 -1.10 -11.71 -1.58
N ALA A 75 -0.60 -10.48 -1.50
CA ALA A 75 0.22 -10.01 -0.38
C ALA A 75 -0.47 -10.22 0.98
N TYR A 76 -1.79 -10.03 1.04
CA TYR A 76 -2.57 -10.29 2.25
C TYR A 76 -2.91 -11.76 2.50
N GLN A 77 -2.93 -12.61 1.46
CA GLN A 77 -3.28 -14.02 1.53
C GLN A 77 -2.11 -14.94 1.90
N THR A 78 -0.85 -14.53 1.67
CA THR A 78 0.36 -15.40 1.71
C THR A 78 0.57 -16.20 3.01
N ARG A 79 -0.10 -15.86 4.12
CA ARG A 79 0.05 -16.56 5.41
C ARG A 79 -1.05 -17.52 5.82
N ALA A 80 -1.98 -17.89 4.93
CA ALA A 80 -2.76 -19.12 5.15
C ALA A 80 -1.88 -20.39 5.06
N LEU A 81 -0.75 -20.35 4.33
CA LEU A 81 0.00 -21.56 3.94
C LEU A 81 1.37 -21.76 4.62
N ILE A 82 1.99 -20.72 5.21
CA ILE A 82 3.38 -20.78 5.74
C ILE A 82 3.44 -20.59 7.29
N GLY A 83 2.29 -20.35 7.93
CA GLY A 83 2.22 -19.80 9.29
C GLY A 83 2.16 -20.79 10.45
N GLU A 84 2.20 -22.11 10.24
CA GLU A 84 2.11 -23.07 11.36
C GLU A 84 3.40 -23.13 12.20
N ASP A 85 4.57 -22.83 11.62
CA ASP A 85 5.84 -22.95 12.34
C ASP A 85 6.22 -21.69 13.15
N ALA A 86 5.78 -20.50 12.73
CA ALA A 86 6.02 -19.26 13.48
C ALA A 86 5.26 -19.18 14.83
N LYS A 87 4.31 -20.10 15.08
CA LYS A 87 3.63 -20.21 16.39
C LYS A 87 4.52 -20.85 17.47
N LYS A 88 5.63 -21.49 17.11
CA LYS A 88 6.51 -22.15 18.09
C LYS A 88 7.52 -21.20 18.72
N GLU A 89 7.96 -20.16 18.02
CA GLU A 89 9.00 -19.26 18.55
C GLU A 89 8.46 -18.20 19.52
N THR A 90 7.22 -17.72 19.34
CA THR A 90 6.60 -16.78 20.31
C THR A 90 6.14 -17.46 21.59
N LYS A 91 6.01 -18.80 21.61
CA LYS A 91 5.67 -19.55 22.84
C LYS A 91 6.89 -19.82 23.74
N GLY A 92 8.11 -19.63 23.22
CA GLY A 92 9.35 -19.95 23.95
C GLY A 92 10.00 -18.77 24.69
N SER A 93 9.62 -17.53 24.39
CA SER A 93 10.25 -16.34 24.99
C SER A 93 9.29 -15.56 25.89
N THR A 94 9.37 -15.83 27.19
CA THR A 94 9.11 -14.89 28.31
C THR A 94 7.68 -14.37 28.54
N GLY A 95 6.91 -15.09 29.37
CA GLY A 95 6.58 -14.68 30.75
C GLY A 95 6.11 -13.24 31.11
N GLY A 96 5.74 -12.35 30.19
CA GLY A 96 5.35 -10.97 30.49
C GLY A 96 3.90 -10.66 30.09
N GLY A 97 3.07 -10.24 31.06
CA GLY A 97 1.62 -9.97 30.93
C GLY A 97 1.18 -9.08 29.75
N GLY A 98 -0.14 -8.97 29.56
CA GLY A 98 -0.85 -8.38 28.40
C GLY A 98 -0.40 -7.01 27.86
N ARG A 99 0.56 -6.32 28.49
CA ARG A 99 1.26 -5.16 27.92
C ARG A 99 2.05 -5.50 26.64
N GLY A 100 2.70 -6.67 26.57
CA GLY A 100 3.46 -7.07 25.37
C GLY A 100 2.57 -7.32 24.16
N GLU A 101 1.40 -7.90 24.40
CA GLU A 101 0.38 -8.16 23.37
C GLU A 101 -0.30 -6.88 22.89
N LEU A 102 -0.64 -5.96 23.82
CA LEU A 102 -1.16 -4.64 23.47
C LEU A 102 -0.17 -3.82 22.64
N GLN A 103 1.13 -3.91 22.95
CA GLN A 103 2.18 -3.24 22.18
C GLN A 103 2.29 -3.82 20.76
N ALA A 104 2.28 -5.15 20.63
CA ALA A 104 2.33 -5.82 19.32
C ALA A 104 1.09 -5.46 18.46
N ASN A 105 -0.09 -5.37 19.05
CA ASN A 105 -1.31 -4.98 18.35
C ASN A 105 -1.30 -3.49 17.97
N ALA A 106 -0.80 -2.60 18.85
CA ALA A 106 -0.65 -1.18 18.53
C ALA A 106 0.32 -0.95 17.35
N LEU A 107 1.43 -1.69 17.30
CA LEU A 107 2.35 -1.66 16.15
C LEU A 107 1.69 -2.22 14.89
N GLY A 108 0.89 -3.28 15.02
CA GLY A 108 0.03 -3.78 13.94
C GLY A 108 -0.93 -2.71 13.42
N ALA A 109 -1.47 -1.87 14.30
CA ALA A 109 -2.36 -0.78 13.91
C ALA A 109 -1.65 0.30 13.10
N LEU A 110 -0.45 0.71 13.53
CA LEU A 110 0.35 1.67 12.78
C LEU A 110 0.70 1.13 11.40
N LEU A 111 1.14 -0.13 11.33
CA LEU A 111 1.53 -0.75 10.08
C LEU A 111 0.34 -1.00 9.15
N GLY A 112 -0.81 -1.38 9.70
CA GLY A 112 -2.07 -1.44 8.97
C GLY A 112 -2.43 -0.08 8.37
N GLY A 113 -2.30 1.01 9.13
CA GLY A 113 -2.52 2.37 8.60
C GLY A 113 -1.59 2.72 7.44
N VAL A 114 -0.31 2.36 7.55
CA VAL A 114 0.66 2.49 6.45
C VAL A 114 0.23 1.67 5.23
N ASN A 115 -0.21 0.42 5.42
CA ASN A 115 -0.73 -0.41 4.33
C ASN A 115 -1.96 0.22 3.66
N GLY A 116 -2.90 0.75 4.45
CA GLY A 116 -4.06 1.48 3.93
C GLY A 116 -3.66 2.69 3.10
N TYR A 117 -2.67 3.46 3.56
CA TYR A 117 -2.09 4.58 2.81
C TYR A 117 -1.44 4.11 1.50
N LEU A 118 -0.61 3.06 1.54
CA LEU A 118 0.04 2.51 0.35
C LEU A 118 -0.96 2.01 -0.68
N ILE A 119 -2.04 1.36 -0.25
CA ILE A 119 -3.04 0.77 -1.15
C ILE A 119 -3.92 1.86 -1.76
N TRP A 120 -4.63 2.61 -0.91
CA TRP A 120 -5.60 3.60 -1.39
C TRP A 120 -4.93 4.82 -2.01
N GLY A 121 -3.75 5.18 -1.51
CA GLY A 121 -2.97 6.28 -2.08
C GLY A 121 -2.44 5.93 -3.47
N THR A 122 -2.08 4.67 -3.70
CA THR A 122 -1.68 4.19 -5.03
C THR A 122 -2.87 4.13 -6.00
N LEU A 123 -4.03 3.67 -5.53
CA LEU A 123 -5.25 3.72 -6.34
C LEU A 123 -5.61 5.15 -6.73
N TRP A 124 -5.50 6.11 -5.80
CA TRP A 124 -5.69 7.51 -6.11
C TRP A 124 -4.60 8.04 -7.06
N TYR A 125 -3.34 7.63 -6.89
CA TYR A 125 -2.28 7.98 -7.84
C TYR A 125 -2.62 7.53 -9.27
N PHE A 126 -3.12 6.30 -9.46
CA PHE A 126 -3.56 5.85 -10.79
C PHE A 126 -4.71 6.69 -11.35
N MET A 127 -5.64 7.15 -10.51
CA MET A 127 -6.67 8.08 -10.96
C MET A 127 -6.08 9.41 -11.40
N HIS A 128 -5.08 9.93 -10.66
CA HIS A 128 -4.50 11.23 -10.92
C HIS A 128 -3.69 11.26 -12.23
N ILE A 129 -2.88 10.22 -12.50
CA ILE A 129 -2.09 10.15 -13.74
C ILE A 129 -2.92 9.89 -15.00
N ASN A 130 -4.18 9.43 -14.84
CA ASN A 130 -5.14 9.22 -15.93
C ASN A 130 -6.20 10.35 -15.97
N ASP A 131 -5.90 11.52 -15.40
CA ASP A 131 -6.78 12.71 -15.41
C ASP A 131 -8.21 12.48 -14.88
N TYR A 132 -8.36 11.64 -13.85
CA TYR A 132 -9.63 11.34 -13.18
C TYR A 132 -10.71 10.80 -14.15
N PRO A 133 -10.51 9.60 -14.72
CA PRO A 133 -11.35 9.09 -15.81
C PRO A 133 -12.75 8.62 -15.36
N LEU A 134 -13.03 8.67 -14.05
CA LEU A 134 -14.31 8.33 -13.44
C LEU A 134 -15.24 9.54 -13.24
N ALA A 135 -14.93 10.68 -13.86
CA ALA A 135 -15.82 11.83 -13.86
C ALA A 135 -17.19 11.48 -14.52
N PRO A 136 -18.33 11.94 -13.98
CA PRO A 136 -18.49 12.92 -12.91
C PRO A 136 -18.51 12.34 -11.48
N GLY A 137 -18.36 11.03 -11.30
CA GLY A 137 -18.44 10.38 -9.99
C GLY A 137 -17.29 10.77 -9.05
N ILE A 138 -16.06 10.75 -9.57
CA ILE A 138 -14.86 11.22 -8.87
C ILE A 138 -14.15 12.22 -9.77
N VAL A 139 -13.93 13.43 -9.26
CA VAL A 139 -13.37 14.55 -10.02
C VAL A 139 -12.04 15.01 -9.43
N ALA A 140 -11.24 15.67 -10.26
CA ALA A 140 -9.97 16.24 -9.83
C ALA A 140 -10.16 17.22 -8.65
N PRO A 141 -9.29 17.16 -7.62
CA PRO A 141 -9.28 18.13 -6.55
C PRO A 141 -9.08 19.55 -7.09
N LEU A 142 -9.90 20.49 -6.62
CA LEU A 142 -9.71 21.90 -6.92
C LEU A 142 -8.44 22.42 -6.20
N GLN A 143 -7.65 23.24 -6.87
CA GLN A 143 -6.45 23.86 -6.27
C GLN A 143 -6.80 24.64 -5.00
N GLY A 144 -5.91 24.59 -4.00
CA GLY A 144 -6.12 25.23 -2.69
C GLY A 144 -7.05 24.45 -1.75
N THR A 145 -7.44 23.22 -2.10
CA THR A 145 -8.15 22.31 -1.19
C THR A 145 -7.19 21.31 -0.54
N ALA A 146 -7.54 20.81 0.65
CA ALA A 146 -6.77 19.77 1.33
C ALA A 146 -6.57 18.50 0.48
N SER A 147 -7.47 18.22 -0.46
CA SER A 147 -7.31 17.11 -1.40
C SER A 147 -6.27 17.38 -2.47
N ALA A 148 -6.11 18.62 -2.93
CA ALA A 148 -5.04 18.99 -3.85
C ALA A 148 -3.66 18.89 -3.19
N ASP A 149 -3.54 19.34 -1.94
CA ASP A 149 -2.30 19.24 -1.18
C ASP A 149 -1.90 17.77 -0.94
N PHE A 150 -2.90 16.91 -0.69
CA PHE A 150 -2.67 15.49 -0.46
C PHE A 150 -2.11 14.74 -1.68
N VAL A 151 -2.37 15.21 -2.91
CA VAL A 151 -1.85 14.57 -4.13
C VAL A 151 -0.31 14.51 -4.11
N SER A 152 0.34 15.55 -3.58
CA SER A 152 1.80 15.64 -3.48
C SER A 152 2.42 14.58 -2.55
N ILE A 153 1.63 14.04 -1.62
CA ILE A 153 2.06 13.03 -0.66
C ILE A 153 1.50 11.65 -0.99
N LEU A 154 1.07 11.38 -2.22
CA LEU A 154 0.67 10.01 -2.59
C LEU A 154 1.89 9.08 -2.64
N PRO A 155 1.73 7.78 -2.35
CA PRO A 155 2.82 6.84 -2.20
C PRO A 155 3.82 6.83 -3.36
N LEU A 156 3.35 6.80 -4.61
CA LEU A 156 4.22 6.77 -5.78
C LEU A 156 4.85 8.14 -6.11
N PHE A 157 4.29 9.26 -5.67
CA PHE A 157 4.99 10.54 -5.71
C PHE A 157 6.13 10.59 -4.68
N VAL A 158 5.88 10.14 -3.46
CA VAL A 158 6.87 10.16 -2.37
C VAL A 158 7.97 9.12 -2.58
N LEU A 159 7.62 7.90 -2.96
CA LEU A 159 8.55 6.76 -3.08
C LEU A 159 9.13 6.61 -4.49
N GLY A 160 8.29 6.79 -5.51
CA GLY A 160 8.69 6.65 -6.91
C GLY A 160 9.26 7.94 -7.51
N GLY A 161 8.93 9.11 -6.94
CA GLY A 161 9.20 10.42 -7.54
C GLY A 161 8.15 10.84 -8.58
N GLY A 162 7.01 10.14 -8.65
CA GLY A 162 5.96 10.36 -9.64
C GLY A 162 6.27 9.72 -11.00
N PRO A 163 5.56 10.12 -12.08
CA PRO A 163 5.73 9.53 -13.42
C PRO A 163 7.13 9.71 -14.02
N THR A 164 7.90 10.70 -13.56
CA THR A 164 9.24 11.02 -14.08
C THR A 164 10.34 10.79 -13.06
N GLY A 165 10.04 10.08 -11.96
CA GLY A 165 11.02 9.83 -10.91
C GLY A 165 11.94 8.66 -11.23
N ASP A 166 13.09 8.58 -10.56
CA ASP A 166 14.06 7.50 -10.74
C ASP A 166 13.77 6.27 -9.85
N GLY A 167 12.77 6.35 -8.95
CA GLY A 167 12.40 5.25 -8.05
C GLY A 167 13.43 4.87 -6.99
N ASN A 168 14.51 5.65 -6.81
CA ASN A 168 15.60 5.32 -5.88
C ASN A 168 15.13 5.07 -4.44
N LEU A 169 14.17 5.85 -3.94
CA LEU A 169 13.61 5.67 -2.60
C LEU A 169 12.80 4.37 -2.50
N LEU A 170 11.98 4.07 -3.52
CA LEU A 170 11.23 2.82 -3.61
C LEU A 170 12.18 1.61 -3.68
N ALA A 171 13.26 1.68 -4.46
CA ALA A 171 14.27 0.63 -4.54
C ALA A 171 14.99 0.42 -3.18
N ALA A 172 15.40 1.50 -2.51
CA ALA A 172 15.98 1.42 -1.17
C ALA A 172 15.01 0.81 -0.16
N LEU A 173 13.73 1.21 -0.21
CA LEU A 173 12.67 0.66 0.63
C LEU A 173 12.49 -0.83 0.41
N VAL A 174 12.49 -1.30 -0.85
CA VAL A 174 12.43 -2.73 -1.19
C VAL A 174 13.59 -3.49 -0.58
N ILE A 175 14.83 -2.97 -0.66
CA ILE A 175 16.00 -3.62 -0.06
C ILE A 175 15.82 -3.75 1.45
N VAL A 176 15.43 -2.67 2.14
CA VAL A 176 15.21 -2.68 3.59
C VAL A 176 14.16 -3.71 3.98
N VAL A 177 13.02 -3.70 3.29
CA VAL A 177 11.90 -4.60 3.53
C VAL A 177 12.28 -6.05 3.24
N PHE A 178 13.03 -6.30 2.17
CA PHE A 178 13.55 -7.62 1.84
C PHE A 178 14.48 -8.15 2.93
N LEU A 179 15.40 -7.33 3.43
CA LEU A 179 16.27 -7.70 4.55
C LEU A 179 15.48 -8.00 5.83
N ILE A 180 14.47 -7.19 6.15
CA ILE A 180 13.60 -7.44 7.32
C ILE A 180 12.90 -8.80 7.16
N VAL A 181 12.34 -9.08 6.00
CA VAL A 181 11.65 -10.35 5.73
C VAL A 181 12.61 -11.54 5.86
N LEU A 182 13.84 -11.42 5.36
CA LEU A 182 14.86 -12.47 5.45
C LEU A 182 15.33 -12.75 6.89
N ILE A 183 15.32 -11.74 7.75
CA ILE A 183 15.70 -11.90 9.16
C ILE A 183 14.55 -12.48 9.99
N VAL A 184 13.30 -12.12 9.64
CA VAL A 184 12.09 -12.45 10.40
C VAL A 184 11.50 -13.82 10.03
N ILE A 185 11.85 -14.36 8.86
CA ILE A 185 11.42 -15.69 8.35
C ILE A 185 12.62 -16.62 8.32
#